data_AF-A0A7C1VHQ3-F1
#
_entry.id   AF-A0A7C1VHQ3-F1
#
_cell.length_a   1.000
_cell.length_b   1.000
_cell.length_c   1.000
_cell.angle_alpha   90.00
_cell.angle_beta   90.00
_cell.angle_gamma   90.00
#
_symmetry.space_group_name_H-M   'P 1'
#
loop_
_entity.id
_entity.type
_entity.pdbx_description
1 polymer ?
#
loop_
_entity_poly.entity_id
_entity_poly.type
_entity_poly.pdbx_seq_one_letter_code
_entity_poly.pdbx_strand_id
1 'polypeptide(L)' 'MRLRRRGIQLHPRSKGQRAPNAEKEFSELIRHGLNVELCGTCLNFRGIKPHDLVEGAERSTMRNLFEMIQKSDAFVTMEF' A
#
# COMPACT_ATOMS: atom_id res chain seq x y z
N MET A 1 -3.03 3.19 -37.15
CA MET A 1 -2.30 2.47 -36.07
C MET A 1 -3.04 2.68 -34.76
N ARG A 2 -3.90 1.73 -34.37
CA ARG A 2 -4.88 1.85 -33.27
C ARG A 2 -4.32 1.12 -32.04
N LEU A 3 -3.74 1.84 -31.08
CA LEU A 3 -3.24 1.23 -29.85
C LEU A 3 -4.41 0.83 -28.96
N ARG A 4 -4.68 -0.48 -28.85
CA ARG A 4 -5.59 -1.06 -27.86
C ARG A 4 -4.99 -0.90 -26.47
N ARG A 5 -5.43 0.10 -25.70
CA ARG A 5 -5.23 0.13 -24.25
C ARG A 5 -6.14 -0.93 -23.63
N ARG A 6 -5.56 -2.09 -23.29
CA ARG A 6 -6.21 -3.10 -22.43
C ARG A 6 -6.29 -2.55 -21.00
N GLY A 7 -7.43 -2.82 -20.36
CA GLY A 7 -7.95 -2.07 -19.22
C GLY A 7 -7.08 -2.00 -17.97
N ILE A 8 -6.92 -0.78 -17.48
CA ILE A 8 -7.31 -0.36 -16.13
C ILE A 8 -8.22 0.84 -16.37
N GLN A 9 -9.41 0.83 -15.79
CA GLN A 9 -10.36 1.93 -15.89
C GLN A 9 -9.81 3.11 -15.07
N LEU A 10 -8.87 3.85 -15.64
CA LEU A 10 -8.44 5.13 -15.08
C LEU A 10 -9.60 6.09 -15.30
N HIS A 11 -10.33 6.40 -14.22
CA HIS A 11 -11.20 7.56 -14.19
C HIS A 11 -10.45 8.77 -14.76
N PRO A 12 -11.11 9.67 -15.51
CA PRO A 12 -10.48 10.86 -16.06
C PRO A 12 -9.98 11.73 -14.90
N ARG A 13 -8.68 11.61 -14.59
CA ARG A 13 -8.01 12.44 -13.59
C ARG A 13 -7.98 13.87 -14.08
N SER A 14 -8.36 14.80 -13.20
CA SER A 14 -8.20 16.23 -13.42
C SER A 14 -6.73 16.56 -13.70
N LYS A 15 -6.47 17.54 -14.58
CA LYS A 15 -5.12 17.98 -14.96
C LYS A 15 -4.36 18.40 -13.69
N GLY A 16 -3.44 17.56 -13.21
CA GLY A 16 -2.63 17.81 -12.02
C GLY A 16 -2.58 16.68 -11.00
N GLN A 17 -3.52 15.72 -11.04
CA GLN A 17 -3.56 14.64 -10.05
C GLN A 17 -2.54 13.54 -10.40
N ARG A 18 -1.30 13.66 -9.88
CA ARG A 18 -0.27 12.61 -9.96
C ARG A 18 -0.73 11.36 -9.20
N ALA A 19 -0.25 10.19 -9.61
CA ALA A 19 -0.58 8.97 -8.87
C ALA A 19 0.04 9.09 -7.48
N PRO A 20 -0.64 8.63 -6.42
CA PRO A 20 -0.05 8.62 -5.08
C PRO A 20 1.28 7.87 -5.13
N ASN A 21 2.33 8.47 -4.57
CA ASN A 21 3.64 7.86 -4.50
C ASN A 21 3.73 7.09 -3.17
N ALA A 22 3.51 5.78 -3.23
CA ALA A 22 3.47 4.91 -2.05
C ALA A 22 4.73 5.04 -1.16
N GLU A 23 5.92 5.19 -1.77
CA GLU A 23 7.16 5.36 -1.02
C GLU A 23 7.13 6.64 -0.18
N LYS A 24 6.81 7.77 -0.80
CA LYS A 24 6.73 9.07 -0.10
C LYS A 24 5.70 9.03 1.03
N GLU A 25 4.50 8.54 0.74
CA GLU A 25 3.40 8.56 1.71
C GLU A 25 3.67 7.60 2.88
N PHE A 26 4.18 6.38 2.65
CA PHE A 26 4.56 5.47 3.73
C PHE A 26 5.73 5.99 4.55
N SER A 27 6.76 6.57 3.92
CA SER A 27 7.87 7.20 4.65
C SER A 27 7.41 8.37 5.52
N GLU A 28 6.37 9.11 5.12
CA GLU A 28 5.78 10.17 5.96
C GLU A 28 5.08 9.57 7.20
N LEU A 29 4.29 8.50 7.05
CA LEU A 29 3.67 7.81 8.18
C LEU A 29 4.71 7.26 9.18
N ILE A 30 5.77 6.63 8.67
CA ILE A 30 6.87 6.11 9.49
C ILE A 30 7.60 7.24 10.22
N ARG A 31 7.84 8.38 9.56
CA ARG A 31 8.42 9.58 10.19
C ARG A 31 7.55 10.14 11.32
N HIS A 32 6.24 9.94 11.26
CA HIS A 32 5.30 10.27 12.35
C HIS A 32 5.25 9.22 13.47
N GLY A 33 6.09 8.19 13.41
CA GLY A 33 6.16 7.13 14.43
C GLY A 33 5.09 6.05 14.28
N LEU A 34 4.42 5.98 13.14
CA LEU A 34 3.42 4.94 12.88
C LEU A 34 4.09 3.65 12.42
N ASN A 35 3.61 2.52 12.94
CA ASN A 35 3.99 1.20 12.46
C ASN A 35 3.30 0.92 11.12
N VAL A 36 4.08 0.61 10.07
CA VAL A 36 3.59 0.32 8.72
C VAL A 36 3.90 -1.14 8.36
N GLU A 37 2.84 -1.96 8.34
CA GLU A 37 2.90 -3.37 7.99
C GLU A 37 2.28 -3.62 6.60
N LEU A 38 3.02 -4.29 5.71
CA LEU A 38 2.66 -4.55 4.32
C LEU A 38 2.28 -6.02 4.11
N CYS A 39 1.08 -6.28 3.58
CA CYS A 39 0.57 -7.65 3.39
C CYS A 39 1.50 -8.53 2.52
N GLY A 40 2.07 -9.57 3.11
CA GLY A 40 3.02 -10.47 2.43
C GLY A 40 2.46 -11.15 1.18
N THR A 41 1.19 -11.55 1.17
CA THR A 41 0.55 -12.15 -0.02
C THR A 41 0.41 -11.13 -1.15
N CYS A 42 0.10 -9.87 -0.83
CA CYS A 42 0.01 -8.79 -1.81
C CYS A 42 1.37 -8.43 -2.41
N LEU A 43 2.44 -8.43 -1.60
CA LEU A 43 3.81 -8.24 -2.04
C LEU A 43 4.24 -9.36 -2.99
N ASN A 44 3.99 -10.62 -2.62
CA ASN A 44 4.28 -11.79 -3.45
C ASN A 44 3.56 -11.71 -4.80
N PHE A 45 2.26 -11.41 -4.79
CA PHE A 45 1.45 -11.29 -6.01
C PHE A 45 1.97 -10.19 -6.96
N ARG A 46 2.52 -9.10 -6.39
CA ARG A 46 3.11 -7.99 -7.14
C ARG A 46 4.59 -8.17 -7.48
N GLY A 47 5.22 -9.25 -7.02
CA GLY A 47 6.64 -9.52 -7.24
C GLY A 47 7.60 -8.58 -6.49
N ILE A 48 7.15 -7.93 -5.42
CA ILE A 48 7.96 -6.99 -4.63
C ILE A 48 8.87 -7.79 -3.69
N LYS A 49 10.18 -7.54 -3.75
CA LYS A 49 11.18 -8.24 -2.93
C LYS A 49 11.45 -7.48 -1.62
N PRO A 50 12.01 -8.15 -0.60
CA PRO A 50 12.33 -7.48 0.67
C PRO A 50 13.22 -6.23 0.54
N HIS A 51 14.12 -6.17 -0.44
CA HIS A 51 14.97 -5.00 -0.67
C HIS A 51 14.27 -3.85 -1.40
N ASP A 52 13.08 -4.09 -1.96
CA ASP A 52 12.27 -3.06 -2.61
C ASP A 52 11.29 -2.42 -1.61
N LEU A 53 11.32 -2.82 -0.33
CA LEU A 53 10.44 -2.28 0.70
C LEU A 53 10.93 -0.90 1.14
N VAL A 54 9.96 -0.04 1.45
CA VAL A 54 10.23 1.27 2.06
C VAL A 54 10.95 1.04 3.39
N GLU A 55 12.03 1.79 3.61
CA GLU A 55 12.79 1.70 4.87
C GLU A 55 11.86 1.98 6.07
N GLY A 56 11.89 1.08 7.06
CA GLY A 56 11.03 1.12 8.23
C GLY A 56 9.64 0.48 8.06
N ALA A 57 9.26 0.07 6.83
CA ALA A 57 8.07 -0.75 6.63
C ALA A 57 8.38 -2.23 6.79
N GLU A 58 7.46 -2.99 7.39
CA GLU A 58 7.66 -4.42 7.66
C GLU A 58 6.74 -5.29 6.81
N ARG A 59 7.27 -6.44 6.36
CA ARG A 59 6.45 -7.47 5.71
C ARG A 59 5.61 -8.19 6.76
N SER A 60 4.29 -8.17 6.56
CA SER A 60 3.32 -8.73 7.49
C SER A 60 2.76 -10.10 7.05
N THR A 61 2.10 -10.77 7.98
CA THR A 61 1.38 -12.03 7.79
C THR A 61 -0.10 -11.87 8.15
N MET A 62 -0.93 -12.82 7.72
CA MET A 62 -2.34 -12.83 8.13
C MET A 62 -2.50 -12.91 9.65
N ARG A 63 -1.59 -13.63 10.33
CA ARG A 63 -1.56 -13.71 11.79
C ARG A 63 -1.29 -12.34 12.43
N ASN A 64 -0.30 -11.60 11.93
CA ASN A 64 0.01 -10.27 12.43
C ASN A 64 -1.20 -9.32 12.30
N LEU A 65 -1.89 -9.36 11.15
CA LEU A 65 -3.10 -8.56 10.96
C LEU A 65 -4.17 -8.88 12.02
N PHE A 66 -4.42 -10.17 12.30
CA PHE A 66 -5.36 -10.55 13.37
C PHE A 66 -4.90 -10.08 14.76
N GLU A 67 -3.60 -10.12 15.04
CA GLU A 67 -3.04 -9.61 16.29
C GLU A 67 -3.16 -8.08 16.39
N MET A 68 -2.94 -7.35 15.29
CA MET A 68 -3.14 -5.89 15.24
C MET A 68 -4.60 -5.53 15.54
N ILE A 69 -5.55 -6.20 14.89
CA ILE A 69 -6.99 -5.96 15.09
C ILE A 69 -7.38 -6.26 16.54
N GLN A 70 -6.95 -7.40 17.10
CA GLN A 70 -7.28 -7.77 18.49
C GLN A 70 -6.73 -6.77 19.53
N LYS A 71 -5.58 -6.14 19.24
CA LYS A 71 -4.94 -5.17 20.14
C LYS A 71 -5.46 -3.74 19.93
N SER A 72 -6.31 -3.50 18.93
CA SER A 72 -6.80 -2.16 18.58
C SER A 72 -8.17 -1.89 19.20
N ASP A 73 -8.37 -0.69 19.72
CA ASP A 73 -9.70 -0.25 20.21
C ASP A 73 -10.68 0.02 19.06
N ALA A 74 -10.17 0.39 17.89
CA ALA A 74 -10.95 0.66 16.69
C ALA A 74 -10.22 0.18 15.44
N PHE A 75 -10.97 -0.31 14.46
CA PHE A 75 -10.46 -0.71 13.16
C PHE A 75 -11.12 0.14 12.07
N VAL A 76 -10.31 0.89 11.33
CA VAL A 76 -10.77 1.76 10.24
C VAL A 76 -10.30 1.19 8.92
N THR A 77 -11.23 0.92 8.02
CA THR A 77 -10.96 0.54 6.64
C THR A 77 -11.11 1.76 5.74
N MET A 78 -10.11 2.03 4.90
CA MET A 78 -10.24 3.02 3.85
C MET A 78 -10.71 2.30 2.59
N GLU A 79 -11.97 2.49 2.21
CA GLU A 79 -12.49 2.04 0.92
C GLU A 79 -12.27 3.16 -0.12
N PHE A 80 -11.69 2.82 -1.27
CA PHE A 80 -11.41 3.73 -2.39
C PHE A 80 -12.16 3.29 -3.64
#